data_AF-A0A966U076-F1
#
_entry.id   AF-A0A966U076-F1
#
_cell.length_a   1.000
_cell.length_b   1.000
_cell.length_c   1.000
_cell.angle_alpha   90.00
_cell.angle_beta   90.00
_cell.angle_gamma   90.00
#
_symmetry.space_group_name_H-M   'P 1'
#
loop_
_entity.id
_entity.type
_entity.pdbx_description
1 polymer ?
#
loop_
_entity_poly.entity_id
_entity_poly.type
_entity_poly.pdbx_seq_one_letter_code
_entity_poly.pdbx_strand_id
1 'polypeptide(L)'
;MAKTENIDELRRQIDEIDDKLTRLVNDRIELAAQIGRNKAGGNRGIYRPEREAQIIQRLIDGNSGPLTPASIRAIFREIISAARAAEGELRVAALGPQGTYSEQAARNVFGQQIAVLEASSIKDVFRVVESGDAQFGVVPIENSTEGGINATLDLLLDSPLTICNETELRISHNLLCQSLNDHPTRIA
;
A
#
# COMPACT_ATOMS: atom_id res chain seq x y z
N MET A 1 -4.84 24.92 42.51
CA MET A 1 -5.07 25.57 41.21
C MET A 1 -4.20 24.85 40.19
N ALA A 2 -4.81 24.09 39.27
CA ALA A 2 -4.08 23.39 38.22
C ALA A 2 -3.46 24.44 37.27
N LYS A 3 -2.17 24.30 37.00
CA LYS A 3 -1.41 25.16 36.11
C LYS A 3 -1.90 24.85 34.70
N THR A 4 -2.78 25.69 34.14
CA THR A 4 -3.19 25.59 32.74
C THR A 4 -1.92 25.74 31.91
N GLU A 5 -1.42 24.63 31.34
CA GLU A 5 -0.29 24.68 30.43
C GLU A 5 -0.65 25.64 29.29
N ASN A 6 0.25 26.58 29.02
CA ASN A 6 0.05 27.55 27.96
C ASN A 6 -0.01 26.79 26.63
N ILE A 7 -1.09 26.98 25.87
CA ILE A 7 -1.31 26.32 24.57
C ILE A 7 -0.12 26.52 23.64
N ASP A 8 0.52 27.68 23.68
CA ASP A 8 1.67 27.97 22.82
C ASP A 8 2.93 27.19 23.23
N GLU A 9 3.08 26.89 24.52
CA GLU A 9 4.18 26.03 24.99
C GLU A 9 3.95 24.57 24.57
N LEU A 10 2.71 24.09 24.64
CA LEU A 10 2.35 22.76 24.14
C LEU A 10 2.58 22.62 22.63
N ARG A 11 2.24 23.66 21.85
CA ARG A 11 2.52 23.70 20.40
C ARG A 11 4.01 23.58 20.12
N ARG A 12 4.84 24.36 20.81
CA ARG A 12 6.29 24.29 20.65
C ARG A 12 6.85 22.90 20.96
N GLN A 13 6.32 22.24 22.00
CA GLN A 13 6.71 20.86 22.32
C GLN A 13 6.28 19.87 21.23
N ILE A 14 5.12 20.07 20.60
CA ILE A 14 4.69 19.27 19.44
C ILE A 14 5.65 19.49 18.26
N ASP A 15 5.99 20.74 17.93
CA ASP A 15 6.92 21.05 16.84
C ASP A 15 8.28 20.36 17.04
N GLU A 16 8.82 20.39 18.27
CA GLU A 16 10.06 19.68 18.59
C GLU A 16 9.97 18.16 18.47
N ILE A 17 8.79 17.58 18.72
CA ILE A 17 8.53 16.15 18.52
C ILE A 17 8.45 15.86 17.02
N ASP A 18 7.75 16.68 16.25
CA ASP A 18 7.58 16.51 14.80
C ASP A 18 8.92 16.59 14.07
N ASP A 19 9.82 17.48 14.49
CA ASP A 19 11.19 17.56 13.99
C ASP A 19 11.99 16.27 14.26
N LYS A 20 11.83 15.71 15.46
CA LYS A 20 12.49 14.44 15.84
C LYS A 20 11.91 13.27 15.05
N LEU A 21 10.59 13.20 14.89
CA LEU A 21 9.92 12.18 14.10
C LEU A 21 10.40 12.22 12.65
N THR A 22 10.42 13.41 12.04
CA THR A 22 10.93 13.61 10.67
C THR A 22 12.37 13.11 10.54
N ARG A 23 13.26 13.47 11.48
CA ARG A 23 14.65 12.98 11.49
C ARG A 23 14.72 11.46 11.58
N LEU A 24 14.01 10.85 12.52
CA LEU A 24 14.01 9.38 12.72
C LEU A 24 13.45 8.62 11.50
N VAL A 25 12.43 9.17 10.84
CA VAL A 25 11.90 8.60 9.60
C VAL A 25 12.94 8.68 8.49
N ASN A 26 13.63 9.81 8.33
CA ASN A 26 14.71 9.96 7.35
C ASN A 26 15.87 8.99 7.61
N ASP A 27 16.33 8.88 8.86
CA ASP A 27 17.39 7.93 9.24
C ASP A 27 16.98 6.48 8.88
N ARG A 28 15.73 6.12 9.12
CA ARG A 28 15.18 4.81 8.74
C ARG A 28 15.17 4.59 7.23
N ILE A 29 14.77 5.61 6.46
CA ILE A 29 14.75 5.55 4.99
C ILE A 29 16.18 5.40 4.45
N GLU A 30 17.15 6.10 5.02
CA GLU A 30 18.56 5.97 4.60
C GLU A 30 19.11 4.56 4.86
N LEU A 31 18.78 3.96 6.00
CA LEU A 31 19.12 2.56 6.29
C LEU A 31 18.49 1.60 5.26
N ALA A 32 17.24 1.85 4.86
CA ALA A 32 16.60 1.07 3.80
C ALA A 32 17.32 1.25 2.46
N ALA A 33 17.67 2.47 2.07
CA ALA A 33 18.45 2.74 0.87
C ALA A 33 19.83 2.05 0.89
N GLN A 34 20.50 2.00 2.04
CA GLN A 34 21.74 1.22 2.23
C GLN A 34 21.53 -0.27 2.02
N ILE A 35 20.43 -0.83 2.54
CA ILE A 35 20.04 -2.23 2.31
C ILE A 35 19.82 -2.49 0.80
N GLY A 36 19.10 -1.58 0.11
CA GLY A 36 18.87 -1.66 -1.33
C GLY A 36 20.19 -1.68 -2.13
N ARG A 37 21.11 -0.76 -1.84
CA ARG A 37 22.43 -0.68 -2.48
C ARG A 37 23.27 -1.96 -2.29
N ASN A 38 23.19 -2.59 -1.13
CA ASN A 38 23.94 -3.81 -0.83
C ASN A 38 23.31 -5.08 -1.45
N LYS A 39 22.03 -5.04 -1.85
CA LYS A 39 21.34 -6.12 -2.57
C LYS A 39 21.55 -5.99 -4.10
N ALA A 40 22.80 -5.85 -4.56
CA ALA A 40 23.13 -5.61 -5.97
C ALA A 40 22.98 -6.83 -6.91
N GLY A 41 21.99 -7.72 -6.72
CA GLY A 41 21.92 -8.97 -7.48
C GLY A 41 20.56 -9.65 -7.65
N GLY A 42 19.45 -9.05 -7.20
CA GLY A 42 18.14 -9.63 -7.48
C GLY A 42 16.96 -8.87 -6.91
N ASN A 43 15.96 -8.62 -7.77
CA ASN A 43 14.66 -8.04 -7.42
C ASN A 43 13.85 -8.85 -6.38
N ARG A 44 14.29 -10.07 -6.03
CA ARG A 44 13.61 -11.03 -5.13
C ARG A 44 13.65 -10.66 -3.64
N GLY A 45 13.85 -9.40 -3.28
CA GLY A 45 14.04 -9.01 -1.87
C GLY A 45 13.52 -7.65 -1.45
N ILE A 46 12.84 -6.90 -2.33
CA ILE A 46 12.33 -5.55 -2.03
C ILE A 46 11.02 -5.61 -1.22
N TYR A 47 10.11 -6.53 -1.57
CA TYR A 47 8.85 -6.72 -0.85
C TYR A 47 8.88 -8.02 -0.05
N ARG A 48 8.67 -7.92 1.27
CA ARG A 48 8.60 -9.06 2.20
C ARG A 48 7.46 -8.85 3.20
N PRO A 49 6.22 -9.24 2.85
CA PRO A 49 5.04 -8.93 3.66
C PRO A 49 5.11 -9.51 5.08
N GLU A 50 5.67 -10.72 5.23
CA GLU A 50 5.89 -11.32 6.55
C GLU A 50 6.76 -10.45 7.46
N ARG A 51 7.81 -9.82 6.91
CA ARG A 51 8.70 -8.95 7.67
C ARG A 51 7.98 -7.68 8.11
N GLU A 52 7.12 -7.13 7.26
CA GLU A 52 6.32 -5.94 7.57
C GLU A 52 5.30 -6.23 8.66
N ALA A 53 4.59 -7.35 8.53
CA ALA A 53 3.65 -7.83 9.54
C ALA A 53 4.35 -8.01 10.90
N GLN A 54 5.54 -8.62 10.93
CA GLN A 54 6.34 -8.77 12.14
C GLN A 54 6.76 -7.42 12.75
N ILE A 55 7.17 -6.46 11.93
CA ILE A 55 7.55 -5.11 12.41
C ILE A 55 6.35 -4.44 13.06
N ILE A 56 5.21 -4.44 12.38
CA ILE A 56 3.97 -3.81 12.86
C ILE A 56 3.50 -4.50 14.14
N GLN A 57 3.47 -5.83 14.17
CA GLN A 57 3.02 -6.57 15.35
C GLN A 57 3.91 -6.29 16.56
N ARG A 58 5.23 -6.30 16.38
CA ARG A 58 6.19 -5.92 17.44
C ARG A 58 5.95 -4.49 17.95
N LEU A 59 5.59 -3.55 17.08
CA LEU A 59 5.29 -2.17 17.48
C LEU A 59 3.96 -2.06 18.23
N ILE A 60 2.96 -2.86 17.87
CA ILE A 60 1.68 -2.94 18.59
C ILE A 60 1.91 -3.52 19.98
N ASP A 61 2.59 -4.67 20.07
CA ASP A 61 2.82 -5.36 21.35
C ASP A 61 3.70 -4.54 22.30
N GLY A 62 4.62 -3.75 21.74
CA GLY A 62 5.50 -2.85 22.49
C GLY A 62 4.91 -1.47 22.78
N ASN A 63 3.70 -1.14 22.31
CA ASN A 63 3.12 0.18 22.51
C ASN A 63 2.50 0.31 23.91
N SER A 64 3.11 1.14 24.76
CA SER A 64 2.58 1.56 26.06
C SER A 64 1.87 2.91 26.01
N GLY A 65 1.81 3.55 24.84
CA GLY A 65 1.20 4.86 24.63
C GLY A 65 -0.27 4.81 24.20
N PRO A 66 -0.88 5.99 23.99
CA PRO A 66 -2.31 6.11 23.68
C PRO A 66 -2.68 5.68 22.25
N LEU A 67 -1.71 5.32 21.41
CA LEU A 67 -1.97 4.92 20.04
C LEU A 67 -2.75 3.61 19.98
N THR A 68 -3.80 3.59 19.17
CA THR A 68 -4.53 2.35 18.91
C THR A 68 -3.72 1.45 17.96
N PRO A 69 -3.94 0.11 18.00
CA PRO A 69 -3.31 -0.79 17.03
C PRO A 69 -3.61 -0.42 15.56
N ALA A 70 -4.79 0.15 15.29
CA ALA A 70 -5.16 0.62 13.95
C ALA A 70 -4.34 1.84 13.53
N SER A 71 -4.12 2.80 14.43
CA SER A 71 -3.28 3.98 14.16
C SER A 71 -1.83 3.59 13.91
N ILE A 72 -1.27 2.66 14.69
CA ILE A 72 0.10 2.15 14.49
C ILE A 72 0.23 1.50 13.10
N ARG A 73 -0.73 0.65 12.72
CA ARG A 73 -0.78 0.04 11.38
C ARG A 73 -0.75 1.10 10.29
N ALA A 74 -1.62 2.10 10.36
CA ALA A 74 -1.73 3.13 9.33
C ALA A 74 -0.43 3.93 9.18
N ILE A 75 0.12 4.44 10.29
CA ILE A 75 1.32 5.27 10.28
C ILE A 75 2.53 4.48 9.76
N PHE A 76 2.77 3.29 10.32
CA PHE A 76 3.96 2.53 9.97
C PHE A 76 3.87 1.89 8.59
N ARG A 77 2.67 1.62 8.06
CA ARG A 77 2.52 1.15 6.67
C ARG A 77 3.07 2.17 5.67
N GLU A 78 2.78 3.46 5.86
CA GLU A 78 3.29 4.51 4.99
C GLU A 78 4.80 4.72 5.16
N ILE A 79 5.31 4.68 6.39
CA ILE A 79 6.77 4.77 6.65
C ILE A 79 7.51 3.58 6.01
N ILE A 80 6.96 2.37 6.10
CA ILE A 80 7.54 1.19 5.44
C ILE A 80 7.44 1.34 3.92
N SER A 81 6.32 1.85 3.39
CA SER A 81 6.16 2.13 1.96
C SER A 81 7.22 3.10 1.44
N ALA A 82 7.46 4.21 2.14
CA ALA A 82 8.50 5.17 1.76
C ALA A 82 9.90 4.54 1.79
N ALA A 83 10.20 3.71 2.79
CA ALA A 83 11.46 3.00 2.87
C ALA A 83 11.67 1.97 1.74
N ARG A 84 10.61 1.25 1.34
CA ARG A 84 10.67 0.34 0.19
C ARG A 84 11.00 1.08 -1.10
N ALA A 85 10.38 2.24 -1.33
CA ALA A 85 10.66 3.06 -2.50
C ALA A 85 12.13 3.51 -2.55
N ALA A 86 12.77 3.70 -1.39
CA ALA A 86 14.20 3.98 -1.29
C ALA A 86 15.11 2.75 -1.48
N GLU A 87 14.61 1.53 -1.25
CA GLU A 87 15.31 0.28 -1.59
C GLU A 87 15.35 0.03 -3.11
N GLY A 88 14.34 0.48 -3.84
CA GLY A 88 14.25 0.38 -5.30
C GLY A 88 12.82 0.55 -5.82
N GLU A 89 12.68 0.78 -7.12
CA GLU A 89 11.36 0.93 -7.74
C GLU A 89 10.60 -0.40 -7.78
N LEU A 90 9.39 -0.38 -7.23
CA LEU A 90 8.48 -1.52 -7.19
C LEU A 90 7.41 -1.34 -8.28
N ARG A 91 7.48 -2.14 -9.35
CA ARG A 91 6.48 -2.15 -10.42
C ARG A 91 5.44 -3.22 -10.14
N VAL A 92 4.17 -2.82 -10.13
CA VAL A 92 3.03 -3.68 -9.84
C VAL A 92 2.04 -3.60 -10.99
N ALA A 93 1.78 -4.72 -11.65
CA ALA A 93 0.76 -4.81 -12.68
C ALA A 93 -0.64 -4.90 -12.05
N ALA A 94 -1.59 -4.13 -12.55
CA ALA A 94 -2.97 -4.16 -12.09
C ALA A 94 -3.93 -3.93 -13.27
N LEU A 95 -5.17 -4.43 -13.14
CA LEU A 95 -6.20 -4.23 -14.17
C LEU A 95 -6.56 -2.74 -14.28
N GLY A 96 -6.33 -2.18 -15.45
CA GLY A 96 -6.63 -0.79 -15.76
C GLY A 96 -8.09 -0.56 -16.19
N PRO A 97 -8.46 0.69 -16.55
CA PRO A 97 -7.60 1.89 -16.56
C PRO A 97 -7.29 2.42 -15.15
N GLN A 98 -6.54 3.52 -15.05
CA GLN A 98 -6.37 4.25 -13.79
C GLN A 98 -7.70 4.53 -13.08
N GLY A 99 -7.71 4.41 -11.75
CA GLY A 99 -8.86 4.64 -10.89
C GLY A 99 -9.71 3.40 -10.62
N THR A 100 -9.31 2.22 -11.10
CA THR A 100 -10.02 0.97 -10.80
C THR A 100 -9.80 0.52 -9.36
N TYR A 101 -10.71 -0.34 -8.90
CA TYR A 101 -10.55 -1.03 -7.61
C TYR A 101 -9.30 -1.93 -7.58
N SER A 102 -8.83 -2.44 -8.73
CA SER A 102 -7.58 -3.19 -8.81
C SER A 102 -6.35 -2.31 -8.57
N GLU A 103 -6.33 -1.09 -9.11
CA GLU A 103 -5.29 -0.11 -8.75
C GLU A 103 -5.35 0.23 -7.25
N GLN A 104 -6.56 0.47 -6.72
CA GLN A 104 -6.74 0.77 -5.30
C GLN A 104 -6.26 -0.40 -4.41
N ALA A 105 -6.56 -1.65 -4.78
CA ALA A 105 -6.07 -2.83 -4.09
C ALA A 105 -4.53 -2.93 -4.13
N ALA A 106 -3.91 -2.64 -5.28
CA ALA A 106 -2.46 -2.60 -5.40
C ALA A 106 -1.83 -1.56 -4.47
N ARG A 107 -2.35 -0.34 -4.45
CA ARG A 107 -1.87 0.73 -3.56
C ARG A 107 -2.13 0.41 -2.10
N ASN A 108 -3.24 -0.24 -1.77
CA ASN A 108 -3.50 -0.72 -0.42
C ASN A 108 -2.40 -1.68 -0.01
N VAL A 109 -2.13 -2.74 -0.77
CA VAL A 109 -1.13 -3.76 -0.42
C VAL A 109 0.28 -3.17 -0.36
N PHE A 110 0.75 -2.59 -1.45
CA PHE A 110 2.15 -2.23 -1.65
C PHE A 110 2.48 -0.78 -1.28
N GLY A 111 1.49 0.02 -0.91
CA GLY A 111 1.63 1.43 -0.54
C GLY A 111 1.52 2.40 -1.72
N GLN A 112 1.53 3.70 -1.42
CA GLN A 112 1.25 4.75 -2.42
C GLN A 112 2.40 4.99 -3.41
N GLN A 113 3.62 4.62 -3.04
CA GLN A 113 4.86 4.96 -3.77
C GLN A 113 5.26 3.88 -4.81
N ILE A 114 4.29 3.15 -5.36
CA ILE A 114 4.52 2.12 -6.38
C ILE A 114 4.32 2.64 -7.79
N ALA A 115 5.04 2.06 -8.75
CA ALA A 115 4.78 2.23 -10.17
C ALA A 115 3.72 1.20 -10.61
N VAL A 116 2.49 1.65 -10.86
CA VAL A 116 1.43 0.76 -11.34
C VAL A 116 1.53 0.64 -12.85
N LEU A 117 1.66 -0.60 -13.36
CA LEU A 117 1.56 -0.89 -14.78
C LEU A 117 0.12 -1.32 -15.10
N GLU A 118 -0.56 -0.50 -15.90
CA GLU A 118 -1.93 -0.80 -16.31
C GLU A 118 -1.96 -1.95 -17.32
N ALA A 119 -2.75 -2.97 -17.00
CA ALA A 119 -3.00 -4.10 -17.87
C ALA A 119 -4.43 -4.03 -18.43
N SER A 120 -4.59 -4.38 -19.70
CA SER A 120 -5.90 -4.41 -20.39
C SER A 120 -6.78 -5.60 -19.99
N SER A 121 -6.21 -6.63 -19.37
CA SER A 121 -6.92 -7.83 -18.93
C SER A 121 -6.19 -8.54 -17.79
N ILE A 122 -6.88 -9.46 -17.10
CA ILE A 122 -6.27 -10.31 -16.07
C ILE A 122 -5.11 -11.12 -16.68
N LYS A 123 -5.30 -11.68 -17.88
CA LYS A 123 -4.26 -12.41 -18.61
C LYS A 123 -3.02 -11.55 -18.87
N ASP A 124 -3.21 -10.26 -19.18
CA ASP A 124 -2.08 -9.35 -19.39
C ASP A 124 -1.33 -9.06 -18.08
N VAL A 125 -2.02 -9.02 -16.93
CA VAL A 125 -1.33 -8.91 -15.62
C VAL A 125 -0.38 -10.09 -15.43
N PHE A 126 -0.83 -11.32 -15.65
CA PHE A 126 0.01 -12.52 -15.56
C PHE A 126 1.21 -12.43 -16.50
N ARG A 127 0.96 -12.11 -17.77
CA ARG A 127 2.02 -11.99 -18.79
C ARG A 127 3.10 -10.98 -18.41
N VAL A 128 2.71 -9.81 -17.90
CA VAL A 128 3.64 -8.72 -17.51
C VAL A 128 4.49 -9.12 -16.30
N VAL A 129 3.95 -9.92 -15.38
CA VAL A 129 4.71 -10.43 -14.24
C VAL A 129 5.64 -11.58 -14.66
N GLU A 130 5.16 -12.48 -15.51
CA GLU A 130 5.96 -13.59 -16.06
C GLU A 130 7.14 -13.11 -16.92
N SER A 131 6.97 -12.03 -17.70
CA SER A 131 8.05 -11.43 -18.49
C SER A 131 9.08 -10.70 -17.63
N GLY A 132 8.77 -10.39 -16.37
CA GLY A 132 9.61 -9.61 -15.47
C GLY A 132 9.48 -8.09 -15.64
N ASP A 133 8.52 -7.63 -16.44
CA ASP A 133 8.22 -6.20 -16.61
C ASP A 133 7.61 -5.60 -15.33
N ALA A 134 6.85 -6.39 -14.57
CA ALA A 134 6.47 -6.10 -13.19
C ALA A 134 6.99 -7.16 -12.23
N GLN A 135 7.31 -6.76 -10.99
CA GLN A 135 7.70 -7.70 -9.94
C GLN A 135 6.47 -8.40 -9.32
N PHE A 136 5.31 -7.75 -9.35
CA PHE A 136 4.08 -8.25 -8.74
C PHE A 136 2.87 -7.94 -9.62
N GLY A 137 1.83 -8.75 -9.48
CA GLY A 137 0.53 -8.53 -10.13
C GLY A 137 -0.59 -8.55 -9.09
N VAL A 138 -1.59 -7.70 -9.28
CA VAL A 138 -2.80 -7.67 -8.46
C VAL A 138 -3.99 -7.98 -9.35
N VAL A 139 -4.67 -9.07 -9.04
CA VAL A 139 -5.82 -9.58 -9.78
C VAL A 139 -6.95 -9.89 -8.80
N PRO A 140 -8.21 -9.63 -9.17
CA PRO A 140 -9.33 -10.02 -8.34
C PRO A 140 -9.53 -11.54 -8.46
N ILE A 141 -9.76 -12.22 -7.34
CA ILE A 141 -10.02 -13.67 -7.30
C ILE A 141 -11.47 -14.00 -6.96
N GLU A 142 -12.16 -13.10 -6.25
CA GLU A 142 -13.54 -13.27 -5.83
C GLU A 142 -14.21 -11.89 -5.78
N ASN A 143 -15.50 -11.83 -6.15
CA ASN A 143 -16.36 -10.68 -5.93
C ASN A 143 -17.64 -11.11 -5.18
N SER A 144 -18.31 -10.16 -4.53
CA SER A 144 -19.49 -10.44 -3.71
C SER A 144 -20.78 -10.73 -4.51
N THR A 145 -20.76 -10.60 -5.83
CA THR A 145 -21.96 -10.73 -6.69
C THR A 145 -21.97 -12.01 -7.51
N GLU A 146 -20.83 -12.36 -8.12
CA GLU A 146 -20.63 -13.49 -9.01
C GLU A 146 -19.74 -14.58 -8.38
N GLY A 147 -19.15 -14.32 -7.20
CA GLY A 147 -18.28 -15.26 -6.50
C GLY A 147 -16.87 -15.31 -7.09
N GLY A 148 -16.30 -16.51 -7.19
CA GLY A 148 -14.94 -16.72 -7.70
C GLY A 148 -14.79 -16.32 -9.17
N ILE A 149 -13.71 -15.64 -9.50
CA ILE A 149 -13.40 -15.18 -10.86
C ILE A 149 -12.61 -16.29 -11.56
N ASN A 150 -13.33 -17.14 -12.31
CA ASN A 150 -12.77 -18.32 -12.98
C ASN A 150 -11.53 -17.99 -13.83
N ALA A 151 -11.54 -16.87 -14.55
CA ALA A 151 -10.41 -16.46 -15.37
C ALA A 151 -9.10 -16.31 -14.56
N THR A 152 -9.18 -15.80 -13.32
CA THR A 152 -8.01 -15.70 -12.43
C THR A 152 -7.58 -17.09 -11.94
N LEU A 153 -8.55 -17.93 -11.56
CA LEU A 153 -8.28 -19.28 -11.05
C LEU A 153 -7.63 -20.17 -12.12
N ASP A 154 -8.13 -20.12 -13.35
CA ASP A 154 -7.57 -20.87 -14.48
C ASP A 154 -6.13 -20.43 -14.76
N LEU A 155 -5.87 -19.12 -14.78
CA LEU A 155 -4.52 -18.58 -14.98
C LEU A 155 -3.56 -18.95 -13.84
N LEU A 156 -4.02 -19.03 -12.59
CA LEU A 156 -3.20 -19.47 -11.46
C LEU A 156 -2.80 -20.95 -11.58
N LEU A 157 -3.61 -21.79 -12.21
CA LEU A 157 -3.29 -23.20 -12.44
C LEU A 157 -2.25 -23.38 -13.54
N ASP A 158 -2.33 -22.58 -14.60
CA ASP A 158 -1.46 -22.68 -15.78
C ASP A 158 -0.16 -21.88 -15.67
N SER A 159 -0.09 -20.94 -14.73
CA SER A 159 1.05 -20.04 -14.54
C SER A 159 2.07 -20.57 -13.52
N PRO A 160 3.38 -20.31 -13.69
CA PRO A 160 4.38 -20.60 -12.67
C PRO A 160 4.38 -19.59 -11.50
N LEU A 161 3.52 -18.56 -11.54
CA LEU A 161 3.42 -17.54 -10.50
C LEU A 161 2.82 -18.09 -9.20
N THR A 162 3.20 -17.48 -8.07
CA THR A 162 2.72 -17.87 -6.74
C THR A 162 2.04 -16.70 -6.03
N ILE A 163 0.97 -16.98 -5.30
CA ILE A 163 0.30 -16.01 -4.44
C ILE A 163 1.22 -15.68 -3.26
N CYS A 164 1.46 -14.39 -3.00
CA CYS A 164 2.31 -13.91 -1.90
C CYS A 164 1.60 -12.97 -0.93
N ASN A 165 0.36 -12.58 -1.24
CA ASN A 165 -0.46 -11.70 -0.41
C ASN A 165 -1.93 -11.80 -0.80
N GLU A 166 -2.81 -11.35 0.08
CA GLU A 166 -4.24 -11.20 -0.18
C GLU A 166 -4.74 -9.88 0.43
N THR A 167 -5.77 -9.29 -0.17
CA THR A 167 -6.42 -8.10 0.38
C THR A 167 -7.90 -8.13 0.08
N GLU A 168 -8.69 -7.75 1.09
CA GLU A 168 -10.11 -7.50 0.92
C GLU A 168 -10.33 -5.99 0.72
N LEU A 169 -11.06 -5.63 -0.34
CA LEU A 169 -11.38 -4.26 -0.64
C LEU A 169 -12.90 -4.06 -0.59
N ARG A 170 -13.35 -3.21 0.34
CA ARG A 170 -14.75 -2.81 0.40
C ARG A 170 -15.09 -1.89 -0.77
N ILE A 171 -15.88 -2.41 -1.71
CA ILE A 171 -16.37 -1.65 -2.85
C ILE A 171 -17.41 -0.62 -2.40
N SER A 172 -17.15 0.64 -2.73
CA SER A 172 -18.07 1.76 -2.51
C SER A 172 -18.21 2.54 -3.81
N HIS A 173 -19.44 2.63 -4.32
CA HIS A 173 -19.74 3.39 -5.53
C HIS A 173 -20.01 4.86 -5.18
N ASN A 174 -19.46 5.76 -5.99
CA ASN A 174 -19.63 7.20 -5.83
C ASN A 174 -20.38 7.76 -7.03
N LEU A 175 -21.35 8.64 -6.77
CA LEU A 175 -22.02 9.40 -7.83
C LEU A 175 -21.18 10.62 -8.18
N LEU A 176 -20.75 10.72 -9.44
CA LEU A 176 -19.92 11.81 -9.95
C LEU A 176 -20.78 12.72 -10.84
N CYS A 177 -20.66 14.04 -10.67
CA CYS A 177 -21.29 15.03 -11.52
C CYS A 177 -20.23 15.99 -12.08
N GLN A 178 -20.46 16.53 -13.28
CA GLN A 178 -19.56 17.53 -13.88
C GLN A 178 -19.71 18.91 -13.21
N SER A 179 -20.84 19.20 -12.58
CA SER A 179 -21.14 20.47 -11.93
C SER A 179 -22.11 20.27 -10.77
N LEU A 180 -21.88 20.98 -9.65
CA LEU A 180 -22.73 20.97 -8.46
C LEU A 180 -24.15 21.51 -8.70
N ASN A 181 -24.35 22.25 -9.81
CA ASN A 181 -25.65 22.82 -10.17
C ASN A 181 -26.52 21.86 -10.99
N ASP A 182 -25.97 20.76 -11.47
CA ASP A 182 -26.76 19.73 -12.15
C ASP A 182 -27.30 18.76 -11.10
N HIS A 183 -28.59 18.89 -10.78
CA HIS A 183 -29.26 17.89 -9.96
C HIS A 183 -29.21 16.54 -10.68
N PRO A 184 -28.75 15.46 -10.02
CA PRO A 184 -28.72 14.14 -10.63
C PRO A 184 -30.15 13.72 -10.96
N THR A 185 -30.49 13.73 -12.25
CA THR A 185 -31.85 13.44 -12.73
C THR A 185 -32.09 11.94 -12.94
N ARG A 186 -31.01 11.15 -13.09
CA ARG A 186 -31.05 9.68 -13.19
C ARG A 186 -29.75 9.08 -12.64
N ILE A 187 -29.89 7.93 -11.95
CA ILE A 187 -28.81 7.00 -11.65
C ILE A 187 -29.07 5.80 -12.58
N ALA A 188 -28.11 5.47 -13.45
CA ALA A 188 -28.17 4.29 -14.33
C ALA A 188 -27.37 3.15 -13.70
#